data_AF-A0A8T6YAM6-F1
#
_entry.id   AF-A0A8T6YAM6-F1
#
_cell.length_a   1.000
_cell.length_b   1.000
_cell.length_c   1.000
_cell.angle_alpha   90.00
_cell.angle_beta   90.00
_cell.angle_gamma   90.00
#
_symmetry.space_group_name_H-M   'P 1'
#
loop_
_entity.id
_entity.type
_entity.pdbx_description
1 polymer ?
#
loop_
_entity_poly.entity_id
_entity_poly.type
_entity_poly.pdbx_seq_one_letter_code
_entity_poly.pdbx_strand_id
1 'polypeptide(L)'
;MKVSEHIRQAGNAELREAAGMVEARVVTPLYGHDSADKAYVVDDYPYGRHRTQKRFWLERKGKKGWRFVGQTLNPKTKRWNKPKASTYSAFAGAMYLDEKGHVQWSGLHEYSDEQDMLQFVKDFPKADLSVLKVIVPMKIKFLKGRLSGEVVMTMNGKPVPVSEMDKKEWTAELKVYEDILKRVR
;
A
#
# COMPACT_ATOMS: atom_id res chain seq x y z
N MET A 1 17.04 18.04 26.42
CA MET A 1 17.19 17.33 25.13
C MET A 1 15.93 16.46 24.87
N LYS A 2 14.75 17.07 24.80
CA LYS A 2 13.44 16.40 24.60
C LYS A 2 12.55 17.15 23.59
N VAL A 3 13.14 18.08 22.83
CA VAL A 3 12.41 19.01 21.96
C VAL A 3 12.47 18.56 20.49
N SER A 4 13.37 17.65 20.12
CA SER A 4 13.64 17.34 18.70
C SER A 4 12.75 16.27 18.06
N GLU A 5 12.08 15.40 18.82
CA GLU A 5 11.26 14.31 18.24
C GLU A 5 9.80 14.70 18.04
N HIS A 6 9.20 15.47 18.96
CA HIS A 6 7.84 16.00 18.79
C HIS A 6 7.75 17.02 17.65
N ILE A 7 8.81 17.81 17.42
CA ILE A 7 8.91 18.71 16.26
C ILE A 7 9.03 17.91 14.94
N ARG A 8 9.55 16.68 14.98
CA ARG A 8 9.74 15.83 13.80
C ARG A 8 8.45 15.14 13.34
N GLN A 9 7.60 14.71 14.28
CA GLN A 9 6.27 14.17 13.98
C GLN A 9 5.26 15.26 13.59
N ALA A 10 5.25 16.39 14.30
CA ALA A 10 4.42 17.54 13.93
C ALA A 10 4.87 18.15 12.59
N GLY A 11 6.18 18.28 12.36
CA GLY A 11 6.73 18.77 11.10
C GLY A 11 6.39 17.88 9.91
N ASN A 12 6.35 16.54 10.06
CA ASN A 12 5.92 15.65 8.97
C ASN A 12 4.41 15.69 8.69
N ALA A 13 3.59 15.97 9.71
CA ALA A 13 2.14 16.13 9.54
C ALA A 13 1.79 17.49 8.91
N GLU A 14 2.44 18.57 9.35
CA GLU A 14 2.24 19.92 8.82
C GLU A 14 2.85 20.09 7.41
N LEU A 15 3.97 19.41 7.10
CA LEU A 15 4.52 19.37 5.74
C LEU A 15 3.62 18.58 4.77
N ARG A 16 2.84 17.61 5.26
CA ARG A 16 1.82 16.89 4.48
C ARG A 16 0.59 17.76 4.21
N GLU A 17 0.29 18.74 5.06
CA GLU A 17 -0.84 19.66 4.90
C GLU A 17 -0.47 20.90 4.05
N ALA A 18 0.77 21.39 4.15
CA ALA A 18 1.27 22.55 3.41
C ALA A 18 1.70 22.23 1.96
N ALA A 19 2.07 20.98 1.67
CA ALA A 19 2.21 20.51 0.30
C ALA A 19 0.80 20.21 -0.22
N GLY A 20 0.21 21.13 -0.97
CA GLY A 20 -1.05 20.97 -1.70
C GLY A 20 -1.02 19.82 -2.72
N MET A 21 -0.87 18.59 -2.23
CA MET A 21 -1.18 17.35 -2.90
C MET A 21 -2.58 16.99 -2.43
N VAL A 22 -3.56 17.26 -3.28
CA VAL A 22 -4.84 16.56 -3.20
C VAL A 22 -4.47 15.08 -3.33
N GLU A 23 -4.32 14.36 -2.21
CA GLU A 23 -4.26 12.90 -2.24
C GLU A 23 -5.52 12.48 -2.98
N ALA A 24 -5.30 11.91 -4.17
CA ALA A 24 -6.38 11.49 -5.05
C ALA A 24 -7.27 10.53 -4.25
N ARG A 25 -8.45 11.01 -3.83
CA ARG A 25 -9.38 10.18 -3.10
C ARG A 25 -9.74 8.99 -3.96
N VAL A 26 -9.77 7.82 -3.32
CA VAL A 26 -10.27 6.60 -3.95
C VAL A 26 -11.77 6.80 -4.19
N VAL A 27 -12.14 7.05 -5.44
CA VAL A 27 -13.56 7.20 -5.79
C VAL A 27 -14.16 5.87 -6.19
N THR A 28 -13.46 5.11 -7.04
CA THR A 28 -13.96 3.82 -7.51
C THR A 28 -12.84 2.80 -7.57
N PRO A 29 -12.81 1.84 -6.64
CA PRO A 29 -11.92 0.69 -6.72
C PRO A 29 -12.18 -0.14 -7.98
N LEU A 30 -11.10 -0.56 -8.65
CA LEU A 30 -11.12 -1.40 -9.85
C LEU A 30 -10.55 -2.79 -9.50
N TYR A 31 -11.36 -3.83 -9.68
CA TYR A 31 -11.01 -5.21 -9.32
C TYR A 31 -11.00 -6.14 -10.55
N GLY A 32 -10.26 -7.24 -10.47
CA GLY A 32 -10.26 -8.29 -11.49
C GLY A 32 -9.39 -8.03 -12.72
N HIS A 33 -8.74 -6.88 -12.80
CA HIS A 33 -7.81 -6.53 -13.88
C HIS A 33 -6.41 -7.08 -13.59
N ASP A 34 -6.23 -8.40 -13.68
CA ASP A 34 -4.99 -9.10 -13.28
C ASP A 34 -4.04 -9.43 -14.44
N SER A 35 -4.48 -9.21 -15.67
CA SER A 35 -3.73 -9.55 -16.88
C SER A 35 -4.04 -8.57 -18.02
N ALA A 36 -3.26 -8.62 -19.09
CA ALA A 36 -3.46 -7.79 -20.26
C ALA A 36 -4.82 -8.06 -20.96
N ASP A 37 -5.36 -9.27 -20.84
CA ASP A 37 -6.63 -9.67 -21.46
C ASP A 37 -7.84 -9.22 -20.63
N LYS A 38 -7.67 -9.12 -19.31
CA LYS A 38 -8.69 -8.57 -18.40
C LYS A 38 -8.44 -7.10 -18.05
N ALA A 39 -7.59 -6.41 -18.80
CA ALA A 39 -7.17 -5.06 -18.45
C ALA A 39 -8.35 -4.07 -18.50
N TYR A 40 -8.33 -3.09 -17.60
CA TYR A 40 -9.23 -1.94 -17.68
C TYR A 40 -8.80 -1.06 -18.85
N VAL A 41 -9.72 -0.80 -19.79
CA VAL A 41 -9.43 -0.02 -21.00
C VAL A 41 -10.02 1.37 -20.85
N VAL A 42 -9.17 2.38 -21.05
CA VAL A 42 -9.57 3.77 -21.18
C VAL A 42 -9.52 4.12 -22.66
N ASP A 43 -10.67 4.49 -23.20
CA ASP A 43 -10.80 5.08 -24.52
C ASP A 43 -10.39 6.57 -24.49
N ASP A 44 -10.01 7.11 -25.65
CA ASP A 44 -9.64 8.53 -25.84
C ASP A 44 -8.45 9.07 -25.00
N TYR A 45 -7.50 8.21 -24.68
CA TYR A 45 -6.28 8.58 -23.97
C TYR A 45 -5.35 9.49 -24.81
N PRO A 46 -4.77 10.57 -24.22
CA PRO A 46 -3.82 11.44 -24.91
C PRO A 46 -2.57 10.71 -25.41
N TYR A 47 -2.22 10.90 -26.69
CA TYR A 47 -1.02 10.35 -27.32
C TYR A 47 -0.34 11.39 -28.21
N GLY A 48 0.36 12.35 -27.58
CA GLY A 48 0.92 13.50 -28.29
C GLY A 48 -0.20 14.34 -28.93
N ARG A 49 -0.23 14.41 -30.27
CA ARG A 49 -1.29 15.08 -31.04
C ARG A 49 -2.49 14.18 -31.37
N HIS A 50 -2.41 12.88 -31.07
CA HIS A 50 -3.46 11.91 -31.36
C HIS A 50 -4.17 11.47 -30.08
N ARG A 51 -5.31 10.81 -30.27
CA ARG A 51 -6.04 10.08 -29.22
C ARG A 51 -5.95 8.59 -29.47
N THR A 52 -5.90 7.80 -28.40
CA THR A 52 -5.74 6.34 -28.51
C THR A 52 -6.37 5.61 -27.33
N GLN A 53 -6.33 4.28 -27.35
CA GLN A 53 -6.72 3.47 -26.19
C GLN A 53 -5.52 3.22 -25.29
N LYS A 54 -5.74 3.21 -23.98
CA LYS A 54 -4.75 2.76 -23.00
C LYS A 54 -5.37 1.75 -22.07
N ARG A 55 -4.70 0.61 -21.89
CA ARG A 55 -5.15 -0.44 -20.98
C ARG A 55 -4.25 -0.52 -19.76
N PHE A 56 -4.84 -0.88 -18.62
CA PHE A 56 -4.19 -0.95 -17.32
C PHE A 56 -4.56 -2.24 -16.59
N TRP A 57 -3.60 -2.86 -15.92
CA TRP A 57 -3.83 -4.03 -15.09
C TRP A 57 -2.80 -4.12 -13.96
N LEU A 58 -3.12 -4.92 -12.93
CA LEU A 58 -2.22 -5.28 -11.85
C LEU A 58 -1.63 -6.66 -12.11
N GLU A 59 -0.33 -6.72 -12.36
CA GLU A 59 0.37 -7.98 -12.49
C GLU A 59 0.86 -8.45 -11.12
N ARG A 60 0.58 -9.70 -10.74
CA ARG A 60 1.15 -10.35 -9.55
C ARG A 60 2.26 -11.31 -9.96
N LYS A 61 3.44 -11.21 -9.34
CA LYS A 61 4.58 -12.09 -9.60
C LYS A 61 5.08 -12.78 -8.32
N GLY A 62 4.48 -13.93 -8.00
CA GLY A 62 4.95 -14.83 -6.93
C GLY A 62 5.32 -14.08 -5.65
N LYS A 63 6.58 -14.24 -5.21
CA LYS A 63 7.13 -13.60 -4.00
C LYS A 63 7.41 -12.09 -4.12
N LYS A 64 7.38 -11.51 -5.33
CA LYS A 64 7.63 -10.07 -5.53
C LYS A 64 6.40 -9.21 -5.25
N GLY A 65 5.20 -9.78 -5.25
CA GLY A 65 3.95 -9.05 -5.03
C GLY A 65 3.35 -8.49 -6.32
N TRP A 66 2.75 -7.30 -6.25
CA TRP A 66 1.93 -6.68 -7.29
C TRP A 66 2.65 -5.51 -7.94
N ARG A 67 2.41 -5.25 -9.22
CA ARG A 67 2.83 -4.02 -9.89
C ARG A 67 1.77 -3.53 -10.84
N PHE A 68 1.64 -2.23 -10.95
CA PHE A 68 0.79 -1.60 -11.95
C PHE A 68 1.44 -1.66 -13.34
N VAL A 69 0.66 -2.01 -14.35
CA VAL A 69 1.12 -2.07 -15.74
C VAL A 69 0.15 -1.29 -16.62
N GLY A 70 0.70 -0.44 -17.48
CA GLY A 70 -0.04 0.31 -18.47
C GLY A 70 0.52 0.10 -19.88
N GLN A 71 -0.36 0.08 -20.87
CA GLN A 71 0.03 -0.10 -22.27
C GLN A 71 -0.86 0.74 -23.19
N THR A 72 -0.25 1.52 -24.07
CA THR A 72 -0.96 2.32 -25.07
C THR A 72 -1.08 1.58 -26.39
N LEU A 73 -2.19 1.78 -27.08
CA LEU A 73 -2.35 1.37 -28.46
C LEU A 73 -1.67 2.40 -29.36
N ASN A 74 -0.91 1.97 -30.36
CA ASN A 74 -0.38 2.88 -31.37
C ASN A 74 -1.51 3.26 -32.34
N PRO A 75 -1.93 4.54 -32.43
CA PRO A 75 -3.06 4.93 -33.25
C PRO A 75 -2.82 4.74 -34.76
N LYS A 76 -1.55 4.72 -35.20
CA LYS A 76 -1.16 4.57 -36.61
C LYS A 76 -1.14 3.12 -37.07
N THR A 77 -0.61 2.22 -36.24
CA THR A 77 -0.42 0.80 -36.60
C THR A 77 -1.47 -0.13 -36.00
N LYS A 78 -2.32 0.38 -35.10
CA LYS A 78 -3.33 -0.39 -34.34
C LYS A 78 -2.74 -1.58 -33.57
N ARG A 79 -1.44 -1.52 -33.24
CA ARG A 79 -0.74 -2.50 -32.42
C ARG A 79 -0.48 -1.94 -31.02
N TRP A 80 -0.58 -2.78 -30.01
CA TRP A 80 -0.22 -2.41 -28.64
C TRP A 80 1.30 -2.17 -28.54
N ASN A 81 1.70 -1.03 -27.96
CA ASN A 81 3.10 -0.72 -27.68
C ASN A 81 3.68 -1.63 -26.59
N LYS A 82 4.98 -1.59 -26.30
CA LYS A 82 5.54 -2.37 -25.18
C LYS A 82 4.88 -1.98 -23.83
N PRO A 83 4.48 -2.95 -22.98
CA PRO A 83 3.95 -2.65 -21.64
C PRO A 83 4.95 -1.85 -20.81
N LYS A 84 4.45 -0.84 -20.09
CA LYS A 84 5.21 -0.07 -19.11
C LYS A 84 4.75 -0.47 -17.71
N ALA A 85 5.65 -1.06 -16.94
CA ALA A 85 5.35 -1.57 -15.60
C ALA A 85 6.00 -0.69 -14.53
N SER A 86 5.29 -0.52 -13.41
CA SER A 86 5.80 0.10 -12.19
C SER A 86 6.73 -0.83 -11.41
N THR A 87 7.26 -0.34 -10.29
CA THR A 87 7.88 -1.15 -9.26
C THR A 87 6.88 -2.10 -8.60
N TYR A 88 7.41 -3.12 -7.93
CA TYR A 88 6.59 -4.06 -7.17
C TYR A 88 6.26 -3.52 -5.77
N SER A 89 5.05 -3.83 -5.31
CA SER A 89 4.57 -3.71 -3.95
C SER A 89 4.39 -5.11 -3.38
N ALA A 90 5.15 -5.45 -2.34
CA ALA A 90 5.28 -6.83 -1.85
C ALA A 90 4.02 -7.36 -1.15
N PHE A 91 3.23 -6.49 -0.51
CA PHE A 91 2.18 -6.93 0.43
C PHE A 91 0.76 -6.87 -0.13
N ALA A 92 0.42 -5.84 -0.93
CA ALA A 92 -0.85 -5.75 -1.63
C ALA A 92 -0.78 -4.70 -2.76
N GLY A 93 -1.73 -4.74 -3.68
CA GLY A 93 -1.91 -3.70 -4.70
C GLY A 93 -3.36 -3.62 -5.17
N ALA A 94 -3.84 -2.40 -5.40
CA ALA A 94 -5.18 -2.12 -5.89
C ALA A 94 -5.18 -0.96 -6.89
N MET A 95 -6.03 -1.04 -7.91
CA MET A 95 -6.27 0.03 -8.87
C MET A 95 -7.54 0.77 -8.49
N TYR A 96 -7.61 2.05 -8.83
CA TYR A 96 -8.80 2.86 -8.62
C TYR A 96 -8.91 4.00 -9.64
N LEU A 97 -10.10 4.58 -9.75
CA LEU A 97 -10.31 5.86 -10.38
C LEU A 97 -10.27 6.97 -9.33
N ASP A 98 -9.52 8.03 -9.61
CA ASP A 98 -9.56 9.26 -8.83
C ASP A 98 -10.80 10.12 -9.15
N GLU A 99 -10.93 11.26 -8.48
CA GLU A 99 -12.04 12.21 -8.68
C GLU A 99 -12.14 12.77 -10.11
N LYS A 100 -11.05 12.73 -10.87
CA LYS A 100 -11.01 13.16 -12.28
C LYS A 100 -11.28 12.01 -13.25
N GLY A 101 -11.56 10.80 -12.74
CA GLY A 101 -11.74 9.60 -13.54
C GLY A 101 -10.44 9.06 -14.12
N HIS A 102 -9.27 9.47 -13.60
CA HIS A 102 -8.00 8.90 -14.03
C HIS A 102 -7.69 7.63 -13.25
N VAL A 103 -7.12 6.66 -13.96
CA VAL A 103 -6.66 5.40 -13.36
C VAL A 103 -5.40 5.66 -12.54
N GLN A 104 -5.50 5.38 -11.25
CA GLN A 104 -4.41 5.37 -10.27
C GLN A 104 -4.26 3.98 -9.67
N TRP A 105 -3.19 3.79 -8.90
CA TRP A 105 -3.01 2.58 -8.11
C TRP A 105 -2.39 2.92 -6.75
N SER A 106 -2.69 2.08 -5.77
CA SER A 106 -2.09 2.09 -4.44
C SER A 106 -1.49 0.72 -4.16
N GLY A 107 -0.37 0.67 -3.45
CA GLY A 107 0.33 -0.55 -3.14
C GLY A 107 0.99 -0.51 -1.77
N LEU A 108 0.99 -1.65 -1.09
CA LEU A 108 1.65 -1.82 0.20
C LEU A 108 3.02 -2.47 -0.01
N HIS A 109 4.06 -1.82 0.52
CA HIS A 109 5.46 -2.22 0.39
C HIS A 109 6.15 -2.27 1.76
N GLU A 110 7.44 -2.60 1.79
CA GLU A 110 8.23 -2.79 3.00
C GLU A 110 8.29 -1.56 3.92
N TYR A 111 8.07 -0.36 3.36
CA TYR A 111 8.05 0.90 4.11
C TYR A 111 6.64 1.37 4.50
N SER A 112 5.60 0.59 4.24
CA SER A 112 4.23 0.95 4.62
C SER A 112 4.02 0.72 6.11
N ASP A 113 3.42 1.71 6.78
CA ASP A 113 3.12 1.62 8.21
C ASP A 113 1.76 0.95 8.48
N GLU A 114 1.42 0.74 9.75
CA GLU A 114 0.16 0.12 10.14
C GLU A 114 -1.08 0.94 9.76
N GLN A 115 -0.94 2.28 9.65
CA GLN A 115 -2.04 3.16 9.25
C GLN A 115 -2.28 3.06 7.75
N ASP A 116 -1.23 3.02 6.95
CA ASP A 116 -1.28 2.77 5.51
C ASP A 116 -1.98 1.44 5.23
N MET A 117 -1.63 0.38 5.97
CA MET A 117 -2.27 -0.93 5.84
C MET A 117 -3.76 -0.87 6.21
N LEU A 118 -4.10 -0.21 7.32
CA LEU A 118 -5.50 -0.07 7.74
C LEU A 118 -6.31 0.71 6.71
N GLN A 119 -5.77 1.81 6.20
CA GLN A 119 -6.42 2.64 5.19
C GLN A 119 -6.61 1.86 3.88
N PHE A 120 -5.57 1.16 3.42
CA PHE A 120 -5.65 0.30 2.24
C PHE A 120 -6.75 -0.76 2.36
N VAL A 121 -6.86 -1.43 3.50
CA VAL A 121 -7.89 -2.46 3.70
C VAL A 121 -9.31 -1.87 3.76
N LYS A 122 -9.46 -0.63 4.25
CA LYS A 122 -10.73 0.09 4.23
C LYS A 122 -11.13 0.50 2.81
N ASP A 123 -10.18 1.02 2.04
CA ASP A 123 -10.42 1.50 0.67
C ASP A 123 -10.61 0.35 -0.31
N PHE A 124 -9.92 -0.77 -0.07
CA PHE A 124 -9.87 -1.91 -0.99
C PHE A 124 -10.24 -3.25 -0.33
N PRO A 125 -11.47 -3.41 0.20
CA PRO A 125 -11.87 -4.61 0.92
C PRO A 125 -11.90 -5.88 0.04
N LYS A 126 -12.03 -5.72 -1.28
CA LYS A 126 -12.05 -6.84 -2.26
C LYS A 126 -10.70 -7.05 -2.96
N ALA A 127 -9.64 -6.36 -2.55
CA ALA A 127 -8.31 -6.60 -3.11
C ALA A 127 -7.77 -7.98 -2.69
N ASP A 128 -6.68 -8.40 -3.34
CA ASP A 128 -5.97 -9.61 -2.94
C ASP A 128 -5.13 -9.32 -1.68
N LEU A 129 -5.69 -9.67 -0.52
CA LEU A 129 -5.08 -9.49 0.80
C LEU A 129 -4.38 -10.77 1.30
N SER A 130 -4.03 -11.70 0.40
CA SER A 130 -3.49 -13.02 0.77
C SER A 130 -2.21 -12.95 1.61
N VAL A 131 -1.34 -11.96 1.34
CA VAL A 131 -0.12 -11.76 2.14
C VAL A 131 -0.45 -11.18 3.51
N LEU A 132 -1.36 -10.19 3.57
CA LEU A 132 -1.85 -9.60 4.83
C LEU A 132 -2.50 -10.65 5.75
N LYS A 133 -3.23 -11.61 5.19
CA LYS A 133 -3.80 -12.75 5.95
C LYS A 133 -2.74 -13.56 6.71
N VAL A 134 -1.50 -13.57 6.23
CA VAL A 134 -0.39 -14.29 6.86
C VAL A 134 0.39 -13.37 7.80
N ILE A 135 0.76 -12.16 7.35
CA ILE A 135 1.65 -11.28 8.11
C ILE A 135 0.96 -10.65 9.33
N VAL A 136 -0.34 -10.32 9.24
CA VAL A 136 -1.07 -9.64 10.32
C VAL A 136 -1.17 -10.53 11.57
N PRO A 137 -1.60 -11.80 11.50
CA PRO A 137 -1.58 -12.69 12.67
C PRO A 137 -0.17 -12.90 13.26
N MET A 138 0.85 -13.03 12.41
CA MET A 138 2.24 -13.19 12.85
C MET A 138 2.72 -11.95 13.62
N LYS A 139 2.40 -10.76 13.10
CA LYS A 139 2.74 -9.49 13.74
C LYS A 139 2.01 -9.31 15.07
N ILE A 140 0.72 -9.67 15.16
CA ILE A 140 -0.03 -9.66 16.43
C ILE A 140 0.62 -10.61 17.45
N LYS A 141 0.99 -11.83 17.04
CA LYS A 141 1.69 -12.79 17.92
C LYS A 141 3.02 -12.20 18.41
N PHE A 142 3.79 -11.58 17.51
CA PHE A 142 5.05 -10.94 17.85
C PHE A 142 4.89 -9.81 18.87
N LEU A 143 3.91 -8.92 18.67
CA LEU A 143 3.64 -7.80 19.59
C LEU A 143 3.16 -8.31 20.97
N LYS A 144 2.31 -9.33 21.02
CA LYS A 144 1.90 -9.98 22.28
C LYS A 144 3.08 -10.65 23.00
N GLY A 145 3.96 -11.30 22.25
CA GLY A 145 5.21 -11.87 22.77
C GLY A 145 6.14 -10.80 23.36
N ARG A 146 6.24 -9.63 22.72
CA ARG A 146 7.01 -8.50 23.25
C ARG A 146 6.41 -7.90 24.52
N LEU A 147 5.09 -7.73 24.56
CA LEU A 147 4.39 -7.18 25.74
C LEU A 147 4.45 -8.13 26.95
N SER A 148 4.38 -9.45 26.72
CA SER A 148 4.50 -10.46 27.78
C SER A 148 5.94 -10.70 28.25
N GLY A 149 6.94 -10.23 27.50
CA GLY A 149 8.36 -10.48 27.78
C GLY A 149 8.86 -11.84 27.30
N GLU A 150 8.05 -12.62 26.57
CA GLU A 150 8.49 -13.86 25.91
C GLU A 150 9.49 -13.56 24.77
N VAL A 151 9.28 -12.45 24.07
CA VAL A 151 10.15 -11.96 22.99
C VAL A 151 10.92 -10.75 23.50
N VAL A 152 12.18 -10.98 23.87
CA VAL A 152 13.10 -9.92 24.31
C VAL A 152 14.18 -9.67 23.27
N MET A 153 14.51 -8.40 23.06
CA MET A 153 15.71 -8.04 22.30
C MET A 153 16.92 -8.23 23.20
N THR A 154 17.92 -8.95 22.71
CA THR A 154 19.19 -9.14 23.43
C THR A 154 20.29 -8.34 22.76
N MET A 155 21.11 -7.65 23.55
CA MET A 155 22.33 -6.98 23.08
C MET A 155 23.52 -7.57 23.84
N ASN A 156 24.49 -8.12 23.12
CA ASN A 156 25.65 -8.83 23.70
C ASN A 156 25.25 -9.93 24.71
N GLY A 157 24.18 -10.67 24.40
CA GLY A 157 23.66 -11.76 25.25
C GLY A 157 22.87 -11.30 26.49
N LYS A 158 22.68 -9.99 26.70
CA LYS A 158 21.87 -9.45 27.80
C LYS A 158 20.52 -8.92 27.28
N PRO A 159 19.39 -9.21 27.96
CA PRO A 159 18.10 -8.63 27.61
C PRO A 159 18.15 -7.10 27.74
N VAL A 160 17.68 -6.39 26.72
CA VAL A 160 17.50 -4.94 26.76
C VAL A 160 16.20 -4.66 27.54
N PRO A 161 16.23 -3.80 28.57
CA PRO A 161 15.03 -3.45 29.31
C PRO A 161 14.07 -2.68 28.40
N VAL A 162 12.81 -3.09 28.40
CA VAL A 162 11.74 -2.44 27.64
C VAL A 162 11.27 -1.21 28.41
N SER A 163 11.25 -0.05 27.76
CA SER A 163 10.73 1.17 28.37
C SER A 163 9.21 1.19 28.41
N GLU A 164 8.62 2.01 29.29
CA GLU A 164 7.16 2.22 29.32
C GLU A 164 6.64 2.88 28.04
N MET A 165 7.47 3.67 27.35
CA MET A 165 7.12 4.24 26.05
C MET A 165 6.96 3.15 24.99
N ASP A 166 7.90 2.20 24.92
CA ASP A 166 7.84 1.09 23.97
C ASP A 166 6.57 0.25 24.18
N LYS A 167 6.23 -0.05 25.44
CA LYS A 167 5.00 -0.79 25.77
C LYS A 167 3.75 -0.05 25.28
N LYS A 168 3.72 1.28 25.45
CA LYS A 168 2.60 2.11 25.00
C LYS A 168 2.47 2.10 23.47
N GLU A 169 3.58 2.23 22.76
CA GLU A 169 3.62 2.17 21.28
C GLU A 169 3.16 0.81 20.77
N TRP A 170 3.71 -0.28 21.31
CA TRP A 170 3.31 -1.63 20.89
C TRP A 170 1.84 -1.94 21.19
N THR A 171 1.29 -1.39 22.28
CA THR A 171 -0.14 -1.53 22.60
C THR A 171 -1.02 -0.78 21.60
N ALA A 172 -0.59 0.43 21.17
CA ALA A 172 -1.29 1.18 20.14
C ALA A 172 -1.22 0.47 18.78
N GLU A 173 -0.03 0.01 18.38
CA GLU A 173 0.21 -0.75 17.16
C GLU A 173 -0.62 -2.05 17.14
N LEU A 174 -0.66 -2.78 18.27
CA LEU A 174 -1.45 -4.01 18.43
C LEU A 174 -2.94 -3.77 18.12
N LYS A 175 -3.51 -2.68 18.64
CA LYS A 175 -4.92 -2.34 18.44
C LYS A 175 -5.23 -2.11 16.95
N VAL A 176 -4.31 -1.49 16.20
CA VAL A 176 -4.45 -1.27 14.76
C VAL A 176 -4.41 -2.61 14.02
N TYR A 177 -3.44 -3.48 14.31
CA TYR A 177 -3.37 -4.80 13.67
C TYR A 177 -4.55 -5.70 14.00
N GLU A 178 -5.09 -5.63 15.21
CA GLU A 178 -6.33 -6.34 15.55
C GLU A 178 -7.54 -5.82 14.74
N ASP A 179 -7.58 -4.53 14.44
CA ASP A 179 -8.62 -3.94 13.58
C ASP A 179 -8.46 -4.35 12.10
N ILE A 180 -7.22 -4.40 11.61
CA ILE A 180 -6.88 -4.95 10.29
C ILE A 180 -7.29 -6.42 10.22
N LEU A 181 -6.96 -7.23 11.22
CA LEU A 181 -7.27 -8.66 11.25
C LEU A 181 -8.78 -8.92 11.11
N LYS A 182 -9.62 -8.09 11.73
CA LYS A 182 -11.09 -8.21 11.62
C LYS A 182 -11.60 -7.99 10.20
N ARG A 183 -10.93 -7.15 9.41
CA ARG A 183 -11.31 -6.82 8.02
C ARG A 183 -10.72 -7.76 6.99
N VAL A 184 -9.58 -8.36 7.31
CA VAL A 184 -8.85 -9.26 6.42
C VAL A 184 -9.36 -10.70 6.53
N ARG A 185 -10.12 -11.05 7.58
CA ARG A 185 -10.68 -12.40 7.80
C ARG A 185 -11.65 -12.84 6.71
#